data_AF-A0A7J0C5Y7-F1
#
_entry.id   AF-A0A7J0C5Y7-F1
#
_cell.length_a   1.000
_cell.length_b   1.000
_cell.length_c   1.000
_cell.angle_alpha   90.00
_cell.angle_beta   90.00
_cell.angle_gamma   90.00
#
_symmetry.space_group_name_H-M   'P 1'
#
loop_
_entity.id
_entity.type
_entity.pdbx_description
1 polymer ?
#
loop_
_entity_poly.entity_id
_entity_poly.type
_entity_poly.pdbx_seq_one_letter_code
_entity_poly.pdbx_strand_id
1 'polypeptide(L)'
;MTGNPNAPLRVALVGYGLAGSVFHAPLIAATEGLTLDTVVTSNEERRAQARAEFPGVRFAASPDELWPRADELDLIVIASPTRPTSDSRRPPSRPVCR
;
A
#
# COMPACT_ATOMS: atom_id res chain seq x y z
N MET A 1 18.34 15.50 -3.06
CA MET A 1 16.99 15.57 -3.64
C MET A 1 16.98 16.64 -4.72
N THR A 2 17.33 16.29 -5.95
CA THR A 2 17.21 17.18 -7.12
C THR A 2 16.18 16.55 -8.06
N GLY A 3 14.93 16.53 -7.61
CA GLY A 3 13.80 16.27 -8.50
C GLY A 3 13.56 17.51 -9.34
N ASN A 4 13.31 17.34 -10.63
CA ASN A 4 12.88 18.43 -11.49
C ASN A 4 11.54 18.94 -10.91
N PRO A 5 11.39 20.21 -10.47
CA PRO A 5 10.19 20.67 -9.74
C PRO A 5 8.91 20.61 -10.59
N ASN A 6 9.05 20.27 -11.87
CA ASN A 6 7.98 20.17 -12.84
C ASN A 6 7.68 18.73 -13.29
N ALA A 7 8.41 17.72 -12.80
CA ALA A 7 8.16 16.31 -13.10
C ALA A 7 7.23 15.70 -12.04
N PRO A 8 6.26 14.85 -12.42
CA PRO A 8 5.41 14.15 -11.46
C PRO A 8 6.22 13.29 -10.49
N LEU A 9 5.88 13.33 -9.20
CA LEU A 9 6.47 12.50 -8.15
C LEU A 9 5.96 11.07 -8.28
N ARG A 10 6.90 10.12 -8.33
CA ARG A 10 6.62 8.69 -8.46
C ARG A 10 6.33 8.09 -7.09
N VAL A 11 5.14 7.54 -6.93
CA VAL A 11 4.63 7.04 -5.65
C VAL A 11 4.59 5.51 -5.65
N ALA A 12 5.15 4.91 -4.61
CA ALA A 12 4.91 3.51 -4.29
C ALA A 12 3.79 3.38 -3.25
N LEU A 13 2.82 2.51 -3.50
CA LEU A 13 1.71 2.22 -2.59
C LEU A 13 1.88 0.84 -1.96
N VAL A 14 2.09 0.79 -0.64
CA VAL A 14 2.19 -0.46 0.12
C VAL A 14 0.82 -0.90 0.59
N GLY A 15 0.32 -1.98 0.00
CA GLY A 15 -1.00 -2.55 0.29
C GLY A 15 -2.07 -2.08 -0.69
N TYR A 16 -2.75 -3.05 -1.30
CA TYR A 16 -3.85 -2.82 -2.25
C TYR A 16 -5.16 -3.48 -1.79
N GLY A 17 -5.42 -3.41 -0.48
CA GLY A 17 -6.73 -3.76 0.10
C GLY A 17 -7.70 -2.60 0.02
N LEU A 18 -8.79 -2.61 0.80
CA LEU A 18 -9.82 -1.57 0.79
C LEU A 18 -9.24 -0.13 0.88
N ALA A 19 -8.36 0.14 1.84
CA ALA A 19 -7.71 1.44 1.98
C ALA A 19 -6.90 1.81 0.72
N GLY A 20 -6.13 0.86 0.20
CA GLY A 20 -5.26 1.04 -0.96
C GLY A 20 -6.04 1.30 -2.25
N SER A 21 -6.98 0.42 -2.61
CA SER A 21 -7.68 0.47 -3.90
C SER A 21 -8.81 1.49 -3.97
N VAL A 22 -9.51 1.75 -2.86
CA VAL A 22 -10.69 2.64 -2.87
C VAL A 22 -10.33 4.08 -2.52
N PHE A 23 -9.30 4.31 -1.70
CA PHE A 23 -8.93 5.65 -1.25
C PHE A 23 -7.60 6.09 -1.81
N HIS A 24 -6.51 5.40 -1.48
CA HIS A 24 -5.18 5.94 -1.77
C HIS A 24 -4.81 5.90 -3.25
N ALA A 25 -5.01 4.79 -3.96
CA ALA A 25 -4.68 4.70 -5.38
C ALA A 25 -5.49 5.68 -6.24
N PRO A 26 -6.83 5.81 -6.09
CA PRO A 26 -7.60 6.82 -6.82
C PRO A 26 -7.17 8.26 -6.50
N LEU A 27 -6.88 8.58 -5.23
CA LEU A 27 -6.41 9.92 -4.85
C LEU A 27 -5.04 10.24 -5.44
N ILE A 28 -4.11 9.28 -5.44
CA ILE A 28 -2.79 9.46 -6.09
C ILE A 28 -2.98 9.75 -7.58
N ALA A 29 -3.80 8.96 -8.28
CA ALA A 29 -4.01 9.11 -9.71
C ALA A 29 -4.75 10.39 -10.10
N ALA A 30 -5.63 10.91 -9.23
CA ALA A 30 -6.36 12.15 -9.46
C ALA A 30 -5.57 13.42 -9.08
N THR A 31 -4.43 13.30 -8.42
CA THR A 31 -3.64 14.44 -7.96
C THR A 31 -2.60 14.83 -9.02
N GLU A 32 -2.69 16.05 -9.53
CA GLU A 32 -1.69 16.60 -10.44
C GLU A 32 -0.29 16.60 -9.79
N GLY A 33 0.71 16.22 -10.57
CA GLY A 33 2.08 16.11 -10.09
C GLY A 33 2.38 14.83 -9.30
N LEU A 34 1.44 13.88 -9.18
CA LEU A 34 1.69 12.54 -8.67
C LEU A 34 1.52 11.48 -9.77
N THR A 35 2.21 10.35 -9.62
CA THR A 35 2.02 9.18 -10.47
C THR A 35 2.11 7.93 -9.60
N LEU A 36 1.07 7.07 -9.67
CA LEU A 36 1.12 5.75 -9.05
C LEU A 36 2.04 4.86 -9.87
N ASP A 37 3.27 4.68 -9.38
CA ASP A 37 4.32 4.00 -10.11
C ASP A 37 4.40 2.52 -9.75
N THR A 38 4.38 2.20 -8.45
CA THR A 38 4.55 0.83 -7.96
C THR A 38 3.49 0.50 -6.91
N VAL A 39 2.88 -0.69 -7.01
CA VAL A 39 2.01 -1.27 -5.98
C VAL A 39 2.73 -2.43 -5.31
N VAL A 40 2.85 -2.38 -3.99
CA VAL A 40 3.41 -3.47 -3.19
C VAL A 40 2.29 -4.35 -2.66
N THR A 41 2.17 -5.55 -3.22
CA THR A 41 1.28 -6.59 -2.74
C THR A 41 1.73 -7.96 -3.22
N SER A 42 1.59 -8.97 -2.35
CA SER A 42 1.82 -10.39 -2.68
C SER A 42 0.57 -11.11 -3.17
N ASN A 43 -0.59 -10.45 -3.19
CA ASN A 43 -1.86 -11.05 -3.61
C ASN A 43 -2.08 -10.82 -5.11
N GLU A 44 -2.12 -11.91 -5.89
CA GLU A 44 -2.24 -11.86 -7.36
C GLU A 44 -3.59 -11.32 -7.85
N GLU A 45 -4.69 -11.55 -7.14
CA GLU A 45 -5.99 -10.97 -7.49
C GLU A 45 -5.96 -9.44 -7.41
N ARG A 46 -5.31 -8.91 -6.35
CA ARG A 46 -5.11 -7.47 -6.18
C ARG A 46 -4.16 -6.90 -7.23
N ARG A 47 -3.16 -7.67 -7.69
CA ARG A 47 -2.31 -7.27 -8.83
C ARG A 47 -3.11 -7.17 -10.12
N ALA A 48 -3.95 -8.18 -10.41
CA ALA A 48 -4.82 -8.17 -11.57
C ALA A 48 -5.77 -6.96 -11.55
N GLN A 49 -6.39 -6.68 -10.40
CA GLN A 49 -7.22 -5.50 -10.20
C GLN A 49 -6.44 -4.20 -10.46
N ALA A 50 -5.31 -3.99 -9.78
CA ALA A 50 -4.49 -2.79 -9.93
C ALA A 50 -4.03 -2.59 -11.38
N ARG A 51 -3.71 -3.66 -12.10
CA ARG A 51 -3.28 -3.59 -13.50
C ARG A 51 -4.42 -3.20 -14.45
N ALA A 52 -5.64 -3.61 -14.16
CA ALA A 52 -6.82 -3.22 -14.92
C ALA A 52 -7.18 -1.75 -14.70
N GLU A 53 -7.05 -1.26 -13.47
CA GLU A 53 -7.37 0.12 -13.07
C GLU A 53 -6.25 1.10 -13.47
N PHE A 54 -4.99 0.69 -13.37
CA PHE A 54 -3.81 1.52 -13.60
C PHE A 54 -2.84 0.83 -14.58
N PRO A 55 -3.09 0.93 -15.90
CA PRO A 55 -2.20 0.36 -16.90
C PRO A 55 -0.78 0.92 -16.79
N GLY A 56 0.21 0.03 -16.67
CA GLY A 56 1.62 0.41 -16.57
C GLY A 56 2.18 0.45 -15.14
N VAL A 57 1.33 0.25 -14.12
CA VAL A 57 1.80 0.13 -12.73
C VAL A 57 2.74 -1.07 -12.57
N ARG A 58 3.84 -0.86 -11.83
CA ARG A 58 4.81 -1.89 -11.48
C ARG A 58 4.39 -2.59 -10.19
N PHE A 59 4.92 -3.78 -9.95
CA PHE A 59 4.61 -4.56 -8.74
C PHE A 59 5.87 -4.97 -7.99
N ALA A 60 5.73 -4.96 -6.67
CA ALA A 60 6.65 -5.59 -5.72
C ALA A 60 5.85 -6.53 -4.81
N ALA A 61 6.41 -7.66 -4.40
CA ALA A 61 5.74 -8.58 -3.47
C ALA A 61 5.88 -8.11 -2.01
N SER A 62 6.96 -7.39 -1.71
CA SER A 62 7.30 -6.88 -0.38
C SER A 62 7.92 -5.47 -0.44
N PRO A 63 7.86 -4.67 0.65
CA PRO A 63 8.48 -3.34 0.67
C PRO A 63 10.00 -3.38 0.46
N ASP A 64 10.67 -4.48 0.84
CA ASP A 64 12.12 -4.61 0.69
C ASP A 64 12.58 -4.63 -0.77
N GLU A 65 11.71 -5.01 -1.69
CA GLU A 65 11.97 -4.95 -3.13
C GLU A 65 11.98 -3.51 -3.68
N LEU A 66 11.60 -2.50 -2.88
CA LEU A 66 11.67 -1.10 -3.27
C LEU A 66 13.09 -0.54 -3.12
N TRP A 67 13.91 -1.05 -2.19
CA TRP A 67 15.23 -0.49 -1.88
C TRP A 67 16.20 -0.45 -3.06
N PRO A 68 16.30 -1.48 -3.91
CA PRO A 68 17.16 -1.44 -5.09
C PRO A 68 16.75 -0.37 -6.12
N ARG A 69 15.54 0.18 -6.00
CA ARG A 69 14.97 1.19 -6.89
C ARG A 69 14.62 2.48 -6.15
N ALA A 70 15.24 2.73 -4.99
CA ALA A 70 14.92 3.89 -4.17
C ALA A 70 15.11 5.22 -4.93
N ASP A 71 16.09 5.30 -5.82
CA ASP A 71 16.34 6.49 -6.67
C ASP A 71 15.24 6.70 -7.74
N GLU A 72 14.39 5.70 -7.96
CA GLU A 72 13.27 5.74 -8.89
C GLU A 72 11.94 6.13 -8.23
N LEU A 73 11.91 6.30 -6.92
CA LEU A 73 10.71 6.61 -6.15
C LEU A 73 10.91 7.90 -5.36
N ASP A 74 9.87 8.71 -5.31
CA ASP A 74 9.91 10.01 -4.63
C ASP A 74 9.11 9.99 -3.33
N LEU A 75 8.15 9.06 -3.19
CA LEU A 75 7.26 8.92 -2.03
C LEU A 75 6.78 7.46 -1.85
N ILE A 76 6.56 7.05 -0.59
CA ILE A 76 5.89 5.80 -0.23
C ILE A 76 4.63 6.11 0.59
N VAL A 77 3.49 5.54 0.18
CA VAL A 77 2.22 5.54 0.92
C VAL A 77 2.01 4.16 1.53
N ILE A 78 1.77 4.08 2.85
CA ILE A 78 1.54 2.81 3.55
C ILE A 78 0.05 2.68 3.88
N ALA A 79 -0.62 1.78 3.16
CA ALA A 79 -2.05 1.45 3.29
C ALA A 79 -2.27 -0.03 3.65
N SER A 80 -1.26 -0.66 4.25
CA SER A 80 -1.37 -2.03 4.76
C SER A 80 -2.15 -2.08 6.07
N PRO A 81 -2.86 -3.18 6.37
CA PRO A 81 -3.49 -3.34 7.66
C PRO A 81 -2.44 -3.26 8.76
N THR A 82 -2.66 -2.40 9.74
CA THR A 82 -1.94 -2.45 11.01
C THR A 82 -2.39 -3.70 11.76
N ARG A 83 -1.49 -4.33 12.55
CA ARG A 83 -1.92 -5.45 13.39
C ARG A 83 -3.09 -4.98 14.26
N PRO A 84 -4.25 -5.67 14.27
CA PRO A 84 -5.22 -5.43 15.31
C PRO A 84 -4.56 -5.75 16.65
N THR A 85 -4.65 -4.83 17.61
CA THR A 85 -4.35 -5.13 19.01
C THR A 85 -5.23 -6.31 19.41
N SER A 86 -4.64 -7.48 19.64
CA SER A 86 -5.38 -8.66 20.06
C SER A 86 -5.89 -8.45 21.48
N ASP A 87 -7.11 -7.98 21.65
CA ASP A 87 -7.90 -8.28 22.85
C ASP A 87 -9.09 -9.15 22.49
N SER A 88 -8.87 -10.47 22.53
CA SER A 88 -9.89 -11.46 22.85
C SER A 88 -9.24 -12.81 23.14
N ARG A 89 -8.28 -12.83 24.07
CA ARG A 89 -8.24 -13.93 25.05
C ARG A 89 -8.90 -13.40 26.30
N ARG A 90 -10.24 -13.37 26.31
CA ARG A 90 -10.98 -13.37 27.56
C ARG A 90 -10.62 -14.72 28.21
N PRO A 91 -9.89 -14.77 29.35
CA PRO A 91 -9.69 -16.05 30.03
C PRO A 91 -11.08 -16.62 30.38
N PRO A 92 -11.27 -17.95 30.33
CA PRO A 92 -12.55 -18.54 30.72
C PRO A 92 -12.90 -18.06 32.12
N SER A 93 -14.11 -17.53 32.29
CA SER A 93 -14.63 -17.11 33.59
C SER A 93 -14.51 -18.29 34.56
N ARG A 94 -13.73 -18.11 35.64
CA ARG A 94 -13.63 -19.10 36.72
C ARG A 94 -15.04 -19.43 37.23
N PRO A 95 -15.35 -20.70 37.53
CA PRO A 95 -16.65 -21.02 38.10
C PRO A 95 -16.76 -20.35 39.46
N VAL A 96 -17.86 -19.62 39.67
CA VAL A 96 -18.24 -19.17 41.01
C VAL A 96 -18.64 -20.44 41.78
N CYS A 97 -17.82 -20.85 42.74
CA CYS A 97 -18.21 -21.87 43.71
C CYS A 97 -19.44 -21.35 44.46
N ARG A 98 -20.52 -22.14 44.42
CA ARG A 98 -21.75 -21.92 45.17
C ARG A 98 -21.63 -22.53 46.55
#